data_AF-A0A9P4QSS9-F1
#
_entry.id   AF-A0A9P4QSS9-F1
#
_cell.length_a   1.000
_cell.length_b   1.000
_cell.length_c   1.000
_cell.angle_alpha   90.00
_cell.angle_beta   90.00
_cell.angle_gamma   90.00
#
_symmetry.space_group_name_H-M   'P 1'
#
loop_
_entity.id
_entity.type
_entity.pdbx_description
1 polymer ?
#
loop_
_entity_poly.entity_id
_entity_poly.type
_entity_poly.pdbx_seq_one_letter_code
_entity_poly.pdbx_strand_id
1 'polypeptide(L)'
;MRTKLKEVNGIDWFDGAVMNCKWTGPLLKHVLENAGIDLPDDKLSCAHVAFACFQTPTQDDEYYGASVPLSRALNPESSIIIALEQNGKPLTPNHGAPVRIVTPGIAGARSVKWLDRITVQTCESSNYYQQHDYKVLPPEADTKEKAEKWWSKVPAIQDMPVNSVIGVPKCASTVQRDERGCVEVKGYALPSGADGPIVRVEISVNSGKTWTDAELLPAQDENQPGVELKWAWCLWKAKVKMNAGKHQTIWSRATDQSGNTQEKCPDWNFRGVAYNGYGEATGLEIV
;
A
#
# COMPACT_ATOMS: atom_id res chain seq x y z
N MET A 1 -6.28 -13.30 6.19
CA MET A 1 -6.94 -12.07 6.74
C MET A 1 -6.55 -11.91 8.21
N ARG A 2 -5.95 -10.78 8.57
CA ARG A 2 -5.36 -10.48 9.90
C ARG A 2 -6.26 -10.75 11.11
N THR A 3 -7.56 -10.45 11.02
CA THR A 3 -8.56 -10.65 12.09
C THR A 3 -8.88 -12.12 12.35
N LYS A 4 -8.54 -13.02 11.43
CA LYS A 4 -8.67 -14.47 11.64
C LYS A 4 -7.61 -15.02 12.61
N LEU A 5 -6.51 -14.31 12.82
CA LEU A 5 -5.46 -14.71 13.78
C LEU A 5 -5.83 -14.27 15.20
N LYS A 6 -6.12 -12.98 15.36
CA LYS A 6 -6.52 -12.32 16.61
C LYS A 6 -7.16 -10.97 16.25
N GLU A 7 -8.11 -10.52 17.07
CA GLU A 7 -8.75 -9.22 16.91
C GLU A 7 -7.73 -8.08 16.91
N VAL A 8 -7.92 -7.07 16.06
CA VAL A 8 -7.03 -5.91 15.90
C VAL A 8 -7.77 -4.62 16.28
N ASN A 9 -7.03 -3.58 16.64
CA ASN A 9 -7.58 -2.25 16.84
C ASN A 9 -7.46 -1.40 15.57
N GLY A 10 -8.53 -1.39 14.76
CA GLY A 10 -8.59 -0.61 13.53
C GLY A 10 -9.86 -0.89 12.72
N ILE A 11 -10.01 -0.19 11.61
CA ILE A 11 -11.12 -0.39 10.66
C ILE A 11 -10.90 -1.70 9.89
N ASP A 12 -11.96 -2.47 9.69
CA ASP A 12 -11.91 -3.65 8.81
C ASP A 12 -11.99 -3.24 7.34
N TRP A 13 -10.81 -3.10 6.73
CA TRP A 13 -10.63 -2.58 5.38
C TRP A 13 -10.90 -3.63 4.28
N PHE A 14 -10.99 -4.91 4.64
CA PHE A 14 -10.98 -6.03 3.69
C PHE A 14 -9.85 -5.86 2.65
N ASP A 15 -10.10 -6.25 1.42
CA ASP A 15 -9.14 -6.18 0.32
C ASP A 15 -9.35 -4.94 -0.58
N GLY A 16 -10.08 -3.93 -0.10
CA GLY A 16 -10.52 -2.79 -0.90
C GLY A 16 -9.83 -1.46 -0.59
N ALA A 17 -8.95 -1.40 0.42
CA ALA A 17 -8.26 -0.18 0.82
C ALA A 17 -7.01 0.10 -0.05
N VAL A 18 -7.22 0.18 -1.36
CA VAL A 18 -6.21 0.49 -2.38
C VAL A 18 -6.86 1.32 -3.49
N MET A 19 -6.09 2.19 -4.12
CA MET A 19 -6.50 2.87 -5.35
C MET A 19 -5.30 3.02 -6.29
N ASN A 20 -5.55 2.93 -7.59
CA ASN A 20 -4.56 3.18 -8.64
C ASN A 20 -5.11 4.27 -9.57
N CYS A 21 -4.42 5.40 -9.68
CA CYS A 21 -4.88 6.56 -10.44
C CYS A 21 -3.71 7.25 -11.14
N LYS A 22 -4.01 7.98 -12.22
CA LYS A 22 -3.10 8.94 -12.82
C LYS A 22 -3.17 10.24 -12.01
N TRP A 23 -2.03 10.72 -11.54
CA TRP A 23 -1.92 11.98 -10.79
C TRP A 23 -1.15 13.00 -11.61
N THR A 24 -1.52 14.27 -11.50
CA THR A 24 -0.84 15.35 -12.23
C THR A 24 -0.64 16.56 -11.32
N GLY A 25 0.57 17.12 -11.37
CA GLY A 25 1.00 18.25 -10.55
C GLY A 25 2.54 18.39 -10.56
N PRO A 26 3.10 19.43 -9.93
CA PRO A 26 4.55 19.60 -9.85
C PRO A 26 5.19 18.51 -8.98
N LEU A 27 6.42 18.13 -9.35
CA LEU A 27 7.27 17.29 -8.50
C LEU A 27 7.64 18.05 -7.22
N LEU A 28 7.48 17.39 -6.07
CA LEU A 28 7.84 17.96 -4.77
C LEU A 28 9.31 18.40 -4.75
N LYS A 29 10.19 17.58 -5.34
CA LYS A 29 11.62 17.88 -5.49
C LYS A 29 11.86 19.29 -6.04
N HIS A 30 11.26 19.62 -7.19
CA HIS A 30 11.46 20.93 -7.83
C HIS A 30 10.91 22.08 -6.98
N VAL A 31 9.80 21.86 -6.26
CA VAL A 31 9.26 22.88 -5.35
C VAL A 31 10.19 23.13 -4.17
N LEU A 32 10.80 22.07 -3.61
CA LEU A 32 11.77 22.19 -2.53
C LEU A 32 13.07 22.86 -2.99
N GLU A 33 13.58 22.48 -4.17
CA GLU A 33 14.78 23.11 -4.76
C GLU A 33 14.55 24.61 -5.01
N ASN A 34 13.39 24.98 -5.55
CA ASN A 34 13.02 26.38 -5.76
C ASN A 34 12.82 27.16 -4.45
N ALA A 35 12.34 26.50 -3.40
CA ALA A 35 12.17 27.12 -2.08
C ALA A 35 13.52 27.41 -1.39
N GLY A 36 14.59 26.72 -1.79
CA GLY A 36 15.92 26.84 -1.19
C GLY A 36 16.00 26.16 0.16
N ILE A 37 16.39 24.87 0.19
CA ILE A 37 16.61 24.16 1.44
C ILE A 37 17.85 24.72 2.13
N ASP A 38 17.65 25.31 3.31
CA ASP A 38 18.70 25.82 4.17
C ASP A 38 18.79 24.97 5.44
N LEU A 39 19.59 23.91 5.36
CA LEU A 39 19.91 23.04 6.49
C LEU A 39 21.42 22.81 6.56
N PRO A 40 22.00 22.72 7.78
CA PRO A 40 23.38 22.27 7.93
C PRO A 40 23.61 20.88 7.34
N ASP A 41 24.78 20.64 6.74
CA ASP A 41 25.14 19.36 6.11
C ASP A 41 24.99 18.16 7.07
N ASP A 42 25.32 18.35 8.36
CA ASP A 42 25.20 17.31 9.39
C ASP A 42 23.75 16.94 9.73
N LYS A 43 22.77 17.75 9.28
CA LYS A 43 21.34 17.53 9.49
C LYS A 43 20.61 16.96 8.28
N LEU A 44 21.21 16.99 7.09
CA LEU A 44 20.56 16.55 5.86
C LEU A 44 20.17 15.06 5.90
N SER A 45 21.00 14.22 6.54
CA SER A 45 20.78 12.77 6.61
C SER A 45 19.58 12.38 7.50
N CYS A 46 19.26 13.18 8.52
CA CYS A 46 18.12 12.95 9.42
C CYS A 46 16.93 13.86 9.11
N ALA A 47 17.01 14.67 8.05
CA ALA A 47 15.96 15.61 7.70
C ALA A 47 14.75 14.91 7.09
N HIS A 48 13.60 15.53 7.27
CA HIS A 48 12.30 15.12 6.75
C HIS A 48 11.59 16.30 6.09
N VAL A 49 10.65 15.96 5.21
CA VAL A 49 9.64 16.89 4.70
C VAL A 49 8.32 16.51 5.35
N ALA A 50 7.81 17.40 6.19
CA ALA A 50 6.51 17.28 6.82
C ALA A 50 5.43 17.95 5.96
N PHE A 51 4.26 17.32 5.93
CA PHE A 51 3.07 17.75 5.23
C PHE A 51 1.96 17.88 6.27
N ALA A 52 1.14 18.94 6.19
CA ALA A 52 0.06 19.14 7.13
C ALA A 52 -1.19 19.75 6.47
N CYS A 53 -2.33 19.53 7.15
CA CYS A 53 -3.58 20.25 6.97
C CYS A 53 -4.06 20.72 8.35
N PHE A 54 -3.91 22.00 8.64
CA PHE A 54 -4.32 22.65 9.89
C PHE A 54 -5.78 23.11 9.89
N GLN A 55 -6.50 22.93 8.79
CA GLN A 55 -7.87 23.45 8.63
C GLN A 55 -8.93 22.64 9.39
N THR A 56 -8.65 21.40 9.78
CA THR A 56 -9.67 20.54 10.41
C THR A 56 -9.04 19.62 11.45
N PRO A 57 -9.62 19.54 12.65
CA PRO A 57 -9.17 18.59 13.67
C PRO A 57 -9.43 17.16 13.23
N THR A 58 -8.65 16.27 13.82
CA THR A 58 -8.75 14.83 13.61
C THR A 58 -9.23 14.15 14.89
N GLN A 59 -9.34 12.83 14.89
CA GLN A 59 -9.82 12.10 16.06
C GLN A 59 -8.88 12.26 17.27
N ASP A 60 -7.57 12.27 17.02
CA ASP A 60 -6.55 12.15 18.07
C ASP A 60 -5.52 13.30 18.04
N ASP A 61 -5.75 14.33 17.23
CA ASP A 61 -4.90 15.53 17.11
C ASP A 61 -5.68 16.73 16.55
N GLU A 62 -5.16 17.95 16.73
CA GLU A 62 -5.79 19.20 16.28
C GLU A 62 -5.69 19.41 14.76
N TYR A 63 -4.89 18.59 14.07
CA TYR A 63 -4.68 18.65 12.63
C TYR A 63 -4.19 17.29 12.10
N TYR A 64 -4.21 17.09 10.78
CA TYR A 64 -3.56 15.92 10.17
C TYR A 64 -2.17 16.26 9.68
N GLY A 65 -1.18 15.43 10.02
CA GLY A 65 0.20 15.61 9.59
C GLY A 65 0.93 14.29 9.37
N ALA A 66 1.88 14.30 8.46
CA ALA A 66 2.79 13.18 8.21
C ALA A 66 4.12 13.70 7.67
N SER A 67 5.12 12.84 7.59
CA SER A 67 6.40 13.19 6.97
C SER A 67 7.05 12.02 6.24
N VAL A 68 7.85 12.36 5.23
CA VAL A 68 8.77 11.43 4.55
C VAL A 68 10.21 11.91 4.73
N PRO A 69 11.22 11.01 4.66
CA PRO A 69 12.63 11.43 4.67
C PRO A 69 12.93 12.45 3.56
N LEU A 70 13.77 13.45 3.84
CA LEU A 70 14.17 14.46 2.86
C LEU A 70 14.90 13.81 1.68
N SER A 71 15.73 12.81 1.94
CA SER A 71 16.40 12.01 0.90
C SER A 71 15.40 11.36 -0.06
N ARG A 72 14.26 10.89 0.44
CA ARG A 72 13.18 10.33 -0.38
C ARG A 72 12.46 11.40 -1.19
N ALA A 73 12.24 12.59 -0.62
CA ALA A 73 11.61 13.72 -1.30
C ALA A 73 12.48 14.34 -2.40
N LEU A 74 13.81 14.31 -2.24
CA LEU A 74 14.77 14.83 -3.22
C LEU A 74 15.23 13.80 -4.26
N ASN A 75 14.96 12.51 -4.05
CA ASN A 75 15.32 11.47 -4.99
C ASN A 75 14.57 11.69 -6.34
N PRO A 76 15.29 11.88 -7.46
CA PRO A 76 14.67 12.03 -8.78
C PRO A 76 13.74 10.86 -9.17
N GLU A 77 14.04 9.67 -8.65
CA GLU A 77 13.32 8.43 -8.93
C GLU A 77 12.14 8.19 -8.00
N SER A 78 11.81 9.09 -7.05
CA SER A 78 10.70 8.86 -6.10
C SER A 78 9.34 9.32 -6.62
N SER A 79 9.32 10.18 -7.64
CA SER A 79 8.12 10.69 -8.29
C SER A 79 7.05 11.22 -7.30
N ILE A 80 7.48 11.83 -6.19
CA ILE A 80 6.56 12.46 -5.23
C ILE A 80 5.97 13.73 -5.86
N ILE A 81 4.64 13.80 -5.91
CA ILE A 81 3.89 14.84 -6.62
C ILE A 81 3.02 15.62 -5.65
N ILE A 82 3.01 16.94 -5.79
CA ILE A 82 1.97 17.81 -5.23
C ILE A 82 0.82 17.81 -6.22
N ALA A 83 -0.14 16.90 -6.05
CA ALA A 83 -1.17 16.63 -7.05
C ALA A 83 -2.29 17.67 -7.00
N LEU A 84 -2.72 18.10 -8.20
CA LEU A 84 -3.82 19.02 -8.45
C LEU A 84 -4.95 18.33 -9.24
N GLU A 85 -4.64 17.24 -9.93
CA GLU A 85 -5.58 16.44 -10.70
C GLU A 85 -5.44 14.95 -10.41
N GLN A 86 -6.57 14.25 -10.54
CA GLN A 86 -6.70 12.81 -10.49
C GLN A 86 -7.47 12.35 -11.73
N ASN A 87 -6.87 11.45 -12.51
CA ASN A 87 -7.43 10.91 -13.76
C ASN A 87 -7.88 12.01 -14.74
N GLY A 88 -7.05 13.05 -14.91
CA GLY A 88 -7.29 14.16 -15.85
C GLY A 88 -8.42 15.11 -15.45
N LYS A 89 -8.84 15.10 -14.19
CA LYS A 89 -9.84 16.02 -13.63
C LYS A 89 -9.30 16.65 -12.34
N PRO A 90 -9.73 17.88 -12.00
CA PRO A 90 -9.42 18.47 -10.70
C PRO A 90 -9.77 17.52 -9.56
N LEU A 91 -8.99 17.56 -8.48
CA LEU A 91 -9.29 16.78 -7.27
C LEU A 91 -10.70 17.07 -6.78
N THR A 92 -11.38 16.03 -6.27
CA THR A 92 -12.62 16.21 -5.50
C THR A 92 -12.31 16.45 -4.03
N PRO A 93 -13.24 17.04 -3.23
CA PRO A 93 -13.02 17.24 -1.80
C PRO A 93 -12.58 15.97 -1.07
N ASN A 94 -13.21 14.82 -1.35
CA ASN A 94 -12.85 13.55 -0.72
C ASN A 94 -11.42 13.07 -1.04
N HIS A 95 -10.85 13.51 -2.17
CA HIS A 95 -9.49 13.20 -2.60
C HIS A 95 -8.51 14.34 -2.34
N GLY A 96 -8.89 15.35 -1.54
CA GLY A 96 -7.96 16.37 -1.04
C GLY A 96 -7.91 17.64 -1.87
N ALA A 97 -8.98 17.99 -2.59
CA ALA A 97 -9.04 19.27 -3.31
C ALA A 97 -8.74 20.48 -2.40
N PRO A 98 -8.06 21.53 -2.91
CA PRO A 98 -7.56 21.64 -4.28
C PRO A 98 -6.20 20.96 -4.50
N VAL A 99 -5.50 20.56 -3.42
CA VAL A 99 -4.13 20.03 -3.49
C VAL A 99 -3.88 18.96 -2.44
N ARG A 100 -3.19 17.89 -2.84
CA ARG A 100 -2.70 16.84 -1.93
C ARG A 100 -1.25 16.50 -2.24
N ILE A 101 -0.56 15.87 -1.30
CA ILE A 101 0.67 15.14 -1.63
C ILE A 101 0.32 13.71 -2.04
N VAL A 102 1.04 13.20 -3.05
CA VAL A 102 1.01 11.81 -3.50
C VAL A 102 2.42 11.27 -3.39
N THR A 103 2.59 10.20 -2.62
CA THR A 103 3.88 9.59 -2.28
C THR A 103 3.94 8.15 -2.81
N PRO A 104 4.38 7.92 -4.07
CA PRO A 104 4.40 6.58 -4.66
C PRO A 104 5.24 5.57 -3.85
N GLY A 105 4.74 4.34 -3.74
CA GLY A 105 5.36 3.25 -2.96
C GLY A 105 5.21 3.36 -1.44
N ILE A 106 4.83 4.54 -0.93
CA ILE A 106 4.71 4.84 0.50
C ILE A 106 3.25 4.66 0.94
N ALA A 107 3.06 4.24 2.19
CA ALA A 107 1.74 4.12 2.82
C ALA A 107 0.88 5.38 2.61
N GLY A 108 -0.39 5.17 2.27
CA GLY A 108 -1.33 6.25 1.94
C GLY A 108 -1.50 7.31 3.05
N ALA A 109 -1.19 6.97 4.30
CA ALA A 109 -1.14 7.92 5.43
C ALA A 109 -0.13 9.05 5.22
N ARG A 110 0.93 8.84 4.43
CA ARG A 110 1.91 9.91 4.13
C ARG A 110 1.48 10.80 2.97
N SER A 111 0.44 10.41 2.25
CA SER A 111 -0.21 11.19 1.19
C SER A 111 -1.27 12.15 1.75
N VAL A 112 -0.84 13.14 2.55
CA VAL A 112 -1.70 14.19 3.15
C VAL A 112 -2.61 14.86 2.11
N LYS A 113 -3.92 14.84 2.39
CA LYS A 113 -4.97 15.54 1.65
C LYS A 113 -5.20 16.94 2.20
N TRP A 114 -5.79 17.82 1.39
CA TRP A 114 -6.09 19.21 1.77
C TRP A 114 -4.83 19.94 2.25
N LEU A 115 -3.74 19.75 1.51
CA LEU A 115 -2.40 20.17 1.89
C LEU A 115 -2.35 21.70 2.00
N ASP A 116 -1.98 22.22 3.17
CA ASP A 116 -1.83 23.67 3.39
C ASP A 116 -0.41 24.07 3.82
N ARG A 117 0.40 23.13 4.30
CA ARG A 117 1.78 23.38 4.73
C ARG A 117 2.73 22.26 4.34
N ILE A 118 3.90 22.67 3.85
CA ILE A 118 5.08 21.83 3.65
C ILE A 118 6.21 22.42 4.50
N THR A 119 6.90 21.60 5.27
CA THR A 119 7.98 22.05 6.17
C THR A 119 9.16 21.09 6.08
N VAL A 120 10.33 21.62 5.75
CA VAL A 120 11.59 20.88 5.87
C VAL A 120 12.09 21.02 7.31
N GLN A 121 12.38 19.90 7.95
CA GLN A 121 12.74 19.84 9.38
C GLN A 121 13.72 18.71 9.65
N THR A 122 14.37 18.73 10.82
CA THR A 122 15.46 17.80 11.16
C THR A 122 15.02 16.52 11.87
N CYS A 123 13.70 16.30 11.97
CA CYS A 123 13.09 15.13 12.58
C CYS A 123 11.74 14.81 11.89
N GLU A 124 11.17 13.65 12.18
CA GLU A 124 9.81 13.29 11.73
C GLU A 124 8.75 14.31 12.20
N SER A 125 7.61 14.36 11.50
CA SER A 125 6.45 15.11 11.94
C SER A 125 6.07 14.69 13.37
N SER A 126 5.84 15.66 14.25
CA SER A 126 5.41 15.42 15.62
C SER A 126 3.91 15.07 15.73
N ASN A 127 3.16 15.11 14.63
CA ASN A 127 1.74 14.80 14.59
C ASN A 127 1.45 13.36 15.06
N TYR A 128 0.30 13.19 15.72
CA TYR A 128 -0.15 11.91 16.26
C TYR A 128 -0.08 10.77 15.23
N TYR A 129 -0.52 10.96 13.98
CA TYR A 129 -0.55 9.90 12.97
C TYR A 129 0.82 9.54 12.38
N GLN A 130 1.86 10.32 12.65
CA GLN A 130 3.25 9.93 12.38
C GLN A 130 3.87 9.19 13.57
N GLN A 131 3.57 9.65 14.80
CA GLN A 131 4.24 9.20 16.01
C GLN A 131 3.57 8.00 16.71
N HIS A 132 2.23 7.96 16.73
CA HIS A 132 1.40 7.02 17.51
C HIS A 132 0.41 6.20 16.65
N ASP A 133 0.53 6.25 15.32
CA ASP A 133 -0.22 5.38 14.41
C ASP A 133 0.63 4.96 13.21
N TYR A 134 0.11 4.04 12.39
CA TYR A 134 0.77 3.54 11.18
C TYR A 134 2.20 3.06 11.45
N LYS A 135 2.36 2.24 12.50
CA LYS A 135 3.59 1.52 12.84
C LYS A 135 3.29 0.04 13.05
N VAL A 136 4.18 -0.85 12.60
CA VAL A 136 4.06 -2.29 12.88
C VAL A 136 4.63 -2.53 14.27
N LEU A 137 3.74 -2.71 15.25
CA LEU A 137 4.14 -3.04 16.62
C LEU A 137 4.44 -4.54 16.75
N PRO A 138 5.33 -4.95 17.66
CA PRO A 138 5.61 -6.36 17.87
C PRO A 138 4.39 -7.10 18.48
N PRO A 139 4.26 -8.42 18.30
CA PRO A 139 3.06 -9.16 18.70
C PRO A 139 2.71 -9.09 20.19
N GLU A 140 3.68 -8.86 21.07
CA GLU A 140 3.48 -8.67 22.52
C GLU A 140 2.80 -7.34 22.89
N ALA A 141 2.76 -6.38 21.96
CA ALA A 141 2.09 -5.08 22.11
C ALA A 141 0.56 -5.19 21.91
N ASP A 142 -0.07 -6.19 22.50
CA ASP A 142 -1.41 -6.65 22.11
C ASP A 142 -2.60 -5.94 22.76
N THR A 143 -2.33 -4.91 23.58
CA THR A 143 -3.34 -4.01 24.15
C THR A 143 -2.89 -2.56 23.96
N LYS A 144 -3.81 -1.61 24.12
CA LYS A 144 -3.48 -0.17 24.04
C LYS A 144 -2.40 0.23 25.05
N GLU A 145 -2.47 -0.28 26.27
CA GLU A 145 -1.52 0.03 27.35
C GLU A 145 -0.13 -0.55 27.07
N LYS A 146 -0.06 -1.73 26.44
CA LYS A 146 1.22 -2.31 26.04
C LYS A 146 1.81 -1.61 24.83
N ALA A 147 0.98 -1.22 23.86
CA ALA A 147 1.37 -0.49 22.65
C ALA A 147 2.10 0.82 22.95
N GLU A 148 1.71 1.52 24.02
CA GLU A 148 2.31 2.80 24.43
C GLU A 148 3.84 2.73 24.60
N LYS A 149 4.37 1.58 25.01
CA LYS A 149 5.81 1.37 25.22
C LYS A 149 6.62 1.21 23.93
N TRP A 150 5.94 1.13 22.78
CA TRP A 150 6.53 0.75 21.50
C TRP A 150 6.49 1.85 20.44
N TRP A 151 5.57 2.82 20.52
CA TRP A 151 5.41 3.85 19.48
C TRP A 151 6.71 4.60 19.13
N SER A 152 7.54 4.90 20.14
CA SER A 152 8.83 5.57 19.95
C SER A 152 9.99 4.63 19.58
N LYS A 153 9.78 3.31 19.57
CA LYS A 153 10.83 2.29 19.37
C LYS A 153 10.77 1.63 18.00
N VAL A 154 9.67 1.78 17.28
CA VAL A 154 9.50 1.25 15.93
C VAL A 154 9.38 2.39 14.92
N PRO A 155 9.86 2.20 13.68
CA PRO A 155 9.75 3.21 12.65
C PRO A 155 8.30 3.41 12.23
N ALA A 156 7.98 4.63 11.80
CA ALA A 156 6.76 4.90 11.07
C ALA A 156 6.75 4.11 9.75
N ILE A 157 5.62 3.52 9.37
CA ILE A 157 5.50 2.85 8.06
C ILE A 157 5.73 3.90 6.99
N GLN A 158 6.70 3.63 6.13
CA GLN A 158 6.99 4.37 4.91
C GLN A 158 6.64 3.47 3.73
N ASP A 159 7.61 2.72 3.20
CA ASP A 159 7.39 1.81 2.09
C ASP A 159 6.42 0.68 2.45
N MET A 160 5.45 0.44 1.57
CA MET A 160 4.52 -0.68 1.70
C MET A 160 5.17 -1.97 1.21
N PRO A 161 4.92 -3.12 1.86
CA PRO A 161 5.43 -4.40 1.37
C PRO A 161 4.72 -4.85 0.09
N VAL A 162 5.38 -5.70 -0.70
CA VAL A 162 4.75 -6.42 -1.83
C VAL A 162 3.50 -7.15 -1.38
N ASN A 163 2.44 -7.10 -2.18
CA ASN A 163 1.15 -7.69 -1.83
C ASN A 163 0.38 -8.19 -3.06
N SER A 164 -0.54 -9.14 -2.87
CA SER A 164 -1.48 -9.61 -3.88
C SER A 164 -2.80 -10.02 -3.23
N VAL A 165 -3.89 -9.81 -3.98
CA VAL A 165 -5.25 -10.10 -3.54
C VAL A 165 -6.00 -10.83 -4.63
N ILE A 166 -6.79 -11.82 -4.23
CA ILE A 166 -7.76 -12.50 -5.10
C ILE A 166 -9.09 -11.74 -5.03
N GLY A 167 -9.48 -11.09 -6.12
CA GLY A 167 -10.79 -10.43 -6.25
C GLY A 167 -11.88 -11.37 -6.78
N VAL A 168 -11.48 -12.39 -7.55
CA VAL A 168 -12.36 -13.42 -8.11
C VAL A 168 -11.67 -14.79 -8.00
N PRO A 169 -12.33 -15.83 -7.47
CA PRO A 169 -13.66 -15.82 -6.88
C PRO A 169 -13.69 -15.17 -5.48
N LYS A 170 -14.88 -14.75 -5.03
CA LYS A 170 -15.06 -14.24 -3.66
C LYS A 170 -15.05 -15.39 -2.65
N CYS A 171 -14.58 -15.13 -1.43
CA CYS A 171 -14.69 -16.09 -0.33
C CYS A 171 -16.14 -16.60 -0.16
N ALA A 172 -16.29 -17.87 0.21
CA ALA A 172 -17.57 -18.54 0.45
C ALA A 172 -18.53 -18.58 -0.76
N SER A 173 -18.05 -18.34 -1.98
CA SER A 173 -18.86 -18.44 -3.20
C SER A 173 -18.87 -19.85 -3.80
N THR A 174 -19.94 -20.16 -4.53
CA THR A 174 -20.01 -21.33 -5.43
C THR A 174 -19.45 -20.93 -6.80
N VAL A 175 -18.50 -21.70 -7.32
CA VAL A 175 -17.76 -21.39 -8.55
C VAL A 175 -17.87 -22.55 -9.53
N GLN A 176 -18.40 -22.26 -10.72
CA GLN A 176 -18.51 -23.25 -11.79
C GLN A 176 -17.17 -23.40 -12.51
N ARG A 177 -16.79 -24.64 -12.77
CA ARG A 177 -15.65 -24.96 -13.65
C ARG A 177 -16.04 -24.81 -15.12
N ASP A 178 -15.08 -24.45 -15.96
CA ASP A 178 -15.24 -24.55 -17.40
C ASP A 178 -15.21 -26.01 -17.89
N GLU A 179 -15.47 -26.25 -19.17
CA GLU A 179 -15.49 -27.58 -19.79
C GLU A 179 -14.17 -28.36 -19.63
N ARG A 180 -13.07 -27.67 -19.33
CA ARG A 180 -11.74 -28.27 -19.10
C ARG A 180 -11.46 -28.53 -17.62
N GLY A 181 -12.42 -28.24 -16.75
CA GLY A 181 -12.29 -28.37 -15.29
C GLY A 181 -11.49 -27.24 -14.64
N CYS A 182 -11.39 -26.08 -15.29
CA CYS A 182 -10.65 -24.93 -14.78
C CYS A 182 -11.55 -23.88 -14.14
N VAL A 183 -11.02 -23.18 -13.14
CA VAL A 183 -11.61 -22.00 -12.51
C VAL A 183 -10.78 -20.78 -12.89
N GLU A 184 -11.47 -19.69 -13.24
CA GLU A 184 -10.84 -18.40 -13.50
C GLU A 184 -10.59 -17.67 -12.16
N VAL A 185 -9.36 -17.21 -11.97
CA VAL A 185 -8.93 -16.46 -10.79
C VAL A 185 -8.39 -15.11 -11.25
N LYS A 186 -8.83 -14.02 -10.63
CA LYS A 186 -8.41 -12.65 -10.96
C LYS A 186 -8.11 -11.86 -9.71
N GLY A 187 -7.24 -10.88 -9.86
CA GLY A 187 -6.89 -10.02 -8.76
C GLY A 187 -6.00 -8.86 -9.16
N TYR A 188 -5.41 -8.25 -8.13
CA TYR A 188 -4.39 -7.23 -8.28
C TYR A 188 -3.17 -7.59 -7.42
N ALA A 189 -2.02 -7.01 -7.78
CA ALA A 189 -0.78 -7.08 -7.03
C ALA A 189 -0.14 -5.70 -6.95
N LEU A 190 0.65 -5.46 -5.91
CA LEU A 190 1.34 -4.20 -5.64
C LEU A 190 2.81 -4.51 -5.30
N PRO A 191 3.78 -3.78 -5.86
CA PRO A 191 5.19 -3.97 -5.54
C PRO A 191 5.55 -3.45 -4.15
N SER A 192 6.71 -3.86 -3.64
CA SER A 192 7.26 -3.30 -2.42
C SER A 192 7.82 -1.90 -2.70
N GLY A 193 7.43 -0.88 -1.93
CA GLY A 193 8.05 0.44 -1.98
C GLY A 193 8.37 0.94 -3.40
N ALA A 194 9.68 1.06 -3.67
CA ALA A 194 10.24 1.46 -4.97
C ALA A 194 10.79 0.31 -5.84
N ASP A 195 10.56 -0.93 -5.44
CA ASP A 195 11.08 -2.16 -6.05
C ASP A 195 10.22 -2.72 -7.18
N GLY A 196 9.18 -1.99 -7.58
CA GLY A 196 8.34 -2.39 -8.67
C GLY A 196 9.02 -2.31 -10.05
N PRO A 197 8.35 -2.81 -11.09
CA PRO A 197 6.97 -3.31 -11.09
C PRO A 197 6.84 -4.73 -10.54
N ILE A 198 5.60 -5.22 -10.45
CA ILE A 198 5.34 -6.66 -10.28
C ILE A 198 5.79 -7.40 -11.52
N VAL A 199 6.58 -8.46 -11.34
CA VAL A 199 7.10 -9.29 -12.44
C VAL A 199 6.51 -10.69 -12.46
N ARG A 200 5.89 -11.12 -11.36
CA ARG A 200 5.28 -12.45 -11.27
C ARG A 200 4.13 -12.48 -10.27
N VAL A 201 3.07 -13.20 -10.62
CA VAL A 201 2.01 -13.60 -9.68
C VAL A 201 1.77 -15.10 -9.86
N GLU A 202 1.74 -15.82 -8.75
CA GLU A 202 1.60 -17.27 -8.71
C GLU A 202 0.35 -17.67 -7.93
N ILE A 203 -0.38 -18.67 -8.41
CA ILE A 203 -1.61 -19.18 -7.82
C ILE A 203 -1.44 -20.63 -7.38
N SER A 204 -1.88 -20.95 -6.16
CA SER A 204 -1.91 -22.31 -5.63
C SER A 204 -3.31 -22.74 -5.22
N VAL A 205 -3.67 -23.97 -5.56
CA VAL A 205 -4.96 -24.61 -5.20
C VAL A 205 -4.77 -25.86 -4.32
N ASN A 206 -3.55 -26.11 -3.85
CA ASN A 206 -3.18 -27.31 -3.10
C ASN A 206 -2.30 -26.98 -1.88
N SER A 207 -2.63 -25.87 -1.23
CA SER A 207 -1.95 -25.40 -0.03
C SER A 207 -0.44 -25.15 -0.25
N GLY A 208 -0.08 -24.57 -1.40
CA GLY A 208 1.28 -24.11 -1.70
C GLY A 208 2.24 -25.20 -2.17
N LYS A 209 1.77 -26.44 -2.41
CA LYS A 209 2.61 -27.54 -2.91
C LYS A 209 3.06 -27.30 -4.36
N THR A 210 2.17 -26.78 -5.19
CA THR A 210 2.49 -26.34 -6.56
C THR A 210 1.87 -24.98 -6.85
N TRP A 211 2.46 -24.29 -7.82
CA TRP A 211 2.09 -22.93 -8.21
C TRP A 211 1.89 -22.86 -9.73
N THR A 212 0.91 -22.08 -10.17
CA THR A 212 0.63 -21.78 -11.58
C THR A 212 0.84 -20.29 -11.80
N ASP A 213 1.64 -19.92 -12.80
CA ASP A 213 1.85 -18.52 -13.15
C ASP A 213 0.56 -17.88 -13.69
N ALA A 214 0.26 -16.69 -13.21
CA ALA A 214 -0.81 -15.85 -13.74
C ALA A 214 -0.31 -15.03 -14.93
N GLU A 215 -1.23 -14.70 -15.83
CA GLU A 215 -1.03 -13.67 -16.85
C GLU A 215 -1.14 -12.30 -16.19
N LEU A 216 -0.05 -11.52 -16.26
CA LEU A 216 -0.04 -10.11 -15.88
C LEU A 216 -0.69 -9.29 -17.00
N LEU A 217 -1.67 -8.46 -16.64
CA LEU A 217 -2.41 -7.67 -17.60
C LEU A 217 -1.75 -6.30 -17.80
N PRO A 218 -1.55 -5.85 -19.05
CA PRO A 218 -0.97 -4.55 -19.35
C PRO A 218 -1.83 -3.41 -18.77
N ALA A 219 -1.17 -2.33 -18.34
CA ALA A 219 -1.91 -1.14 -17.91
C ALA A 219 -2.39 -0.37 -19.15
N GLN A 220 -3.62 0.14 -19.13
CA GLN A 220 -4.22 0.81 -20.30
C GLN A 220 -3.38 1.98 -20.82
N ASP A 221 -2.68 2.68 -19.91
CA ASP A 221 -1.87 3.85 -20.20
C ASP A 221 -0.36 3.54 -20.31
N GLU A 222 0.05 2.27 -20.36
CA GLU A 222 1.47 1.85 -20.29
C GLU A 222 2.36 2.44 -21.37
N ASN A 223 1.77 2.79 -22.52
CA ASN A 223 2.49 3.34 -23.66
C ASN A 223 2.44 4.89 -23.72
N GLN A 224 1.86 5.55 -22.71
CA GLN A 224 1.82 7.02 -22.68
C GLN A 224 3.15 7.60 -22.16
N PRO A 225 3.70 8.64 -22.83
CA PRO A 225 4.89 9.34 -22.34
C PRO A 225 4.71 9.88 -20.92
N GLY A 226 5.71 9.68 -20.06
CA GLY A 226 5.72 10.17 -18.68
C GLY A 226 4.89 9.35 -17.69
N VAL A 227 4.33 8.19 -18.10
CA VAL A 227 3.67 7.25 -17.19
C VAL A 227 4.72 6.29 -16.62
N GLU A 228 4.87 6.29 -15.30
CA GLU A 228 5.78 5.40 -14.58
C GLU A 228 4.98 4.29 -13.89
N LEU A 229 5.01 3.09 -14.46
CA LEU A 229 4.25 1.94 -13.95
C LEU A 229 4.92 1.21 -12.79
N LYS A 230 6.15 1.56 -12.43
CA LYS A 230 6.87 0.89 -11.33
C LYS A 230 6.13 1.01 -9.99
N TRP A 231 5.25 2.00 -9.84
CA TRP A 231 4.42 2.21 -8.65
C TRP A 231 3.00 1.66 -8.76
N ALA A 232 2.57 1.37 -9.99
CA ALA A 232 1.20 1.02 -10.26
C ALA A 232 0.92 -0.41 -9.78
N TRP A 233 -0.34 -0.69 -9.49
CA TRP A 233 -0.77 -2.07 -9.34
C TRP A 233 -0.57 -2.85 -10.65
N CYS A 234 -0.51 -4.16 -10.54
CA CYS A 234 -0.63 -5.06 -11.68
C CYS A 234 -1.93 -5.85 -11.53
N LEU A 235 -2.83 -5.72 -12.50
CA LEU A 235 -3.97 -6.64 -12.60
C LEU A 235 -3.47 -7.97 -13.17
N TRP A 236 -4.04 -9.08 -12.71
CA TRP A 236 -3.63 -10.40 -13.15
C TRP A 236 -4.82 -11.35 -13.28
N LYS A 237 -4.67 -12.37 -14.12
CA LYS A 237 -5.65 -13.46 -14.24
C LYS A 237 -4.95 -14.80 -14.43
N ALA A 238 -5.57 -15.87 -13.95
CA ALA A 238 -5.10 -17.24 -14.14
C ALA A 238 -6.28 -18.18 -14.38
N LYS A 239 -6.01 -19.32 -15.02
CA LYS A 239 -6.92 -20.46 -15.06
C LYS A 239 -6.27 -21.63 -14.34
N VAL A 240 -6.89 -22.09 -13.26
CA VAL A 240 -6.37 -23.18 -12.43
C VAL A 240 -7.30 -24.38 -12.47
N LYS A 241 -6.75 -25.57 -12.65
CA LYS A 241 -7.53 -26.82 -12.67
C LYS A 241 -7.93 -27.19 -11.25
N MET A 242 -9.23 -27.38 -11.01
CA MET A 242 -9.76 -27.73 -9.69
C MET A 242 -10.81 -28.84 -9.83
N ASN A 243 -10.81 -29.77 -8.87
CA ASN A 243 -11.87 -30.77 -8.78
C ASN A 243 -13.10 -30.17 -8.09
N ALA A 244 -14.28 -30.75 -8.34
CA ALA A 244 -15.46 -30.40 -7.56
C ALA A 244 -15.23 -30.71 -6.06
N GLY A 245 -15.79 -29.88 -5.19
CA GLY A 245 -15.63 -30.05 -3.76
C GLY A 245 -15.96 -28.78 -2.97
N LYS A 246 -16.25 -28.95 -1.68
CA LYS A 246 -16.62 -27.88 -0.75
C LYS A 246 -15.44 -27.41 0.08
N HIS A 247 -15.54 -26.20 0.61
CA HIS A 247 -14.55 -25.57 1.49
C HIS A 247 -13.13 -25.49 0.89
N GLN A 248 -13.03 -25.34 -0.42
CA GLN A 248 -11.74 -25.22 -1.10
C GLN A 248 -11.13 -23.83 -0.91
N THR A 249 -9.81 -23.78 -1.02
CA THR A 249 -9.01 -22.57 -0.84
C THR A 249 -8.08 -22.36 -2.03
N ILE A 250 -7.98 -21.11 -2.47
CA ILE A 250 -7.02 -20.65 -3.48
C ILE A 250 -6.11 -19.62 -2.82
N TRP A 251 -4.80 -19.70 -3.09
CA TRP A 251 -3.81 -18.73 -2.65
C TRP A 251 -3.18 -17.99 -3.84
N SER A 252 -2.85 -16.72 -3.64
CA SER A 252 -2.00 -15.93 -4.54
C SER A 252 -0.77 -15.40 -3.80
N ARG A 253 0.35 -15.30 -4.52
CA ARG A 253 1.52 -14.53 -4.07
C ARG A 253 2.12 -13.75 -5.25
N ALA A 254 2.64 -12.56 -4.98
CA ALA A 254 3.34 -11.75 -5.96
C ALA A 254 4.84 -11.65 -5.67
N THR A 255 5.61 -11.44 -6.73
CA THR A 255 7.04 -11.11 -6.71
C THR A 255 7.27 -9.85 -7.53
N ASP A 256 7.98 -8.87 -6.96
CA ASP A 256 8.38 -7.64 -7.66
C ASP A 256 9.76 -7.77 -8.33
N GLN A 257 10.17 -6.72 -9.04
CA GLN A 257 11.40 -6.72 -9.85
C GLN A 257 12.67 -6.90 -9.00
N SER A 258 12.68 -6.41 -7.76
CA SER A 258 13.79 -6.62 -6.82
C SER A 258 13.77 -8.01 -6.16
N GLY A 259 12.76 -8.84 -6.45
CA GLY A 259 12.66 -10.20 -5.94
C GLY A 259 11.96 -10.32 -4.59
N ASN A 260 11.39 -9.23 -4.05
CA ASN A 260 10.59 -9.31 -2.84
C ASN A 260 9.36 -10.16 -3.12
N THR A 261 9.04 -11.09 -2.22
CA THR A 261 7.89 -11.99 -2.35
C THR A 261 7.14 -12.05 -1.03
N GLN A 262 5.81 -12.16 -1.10
CA GLN A 262 4.98 -12.34 0.09
C GLN A 262 5.36 -13.59 0.89
N GLU A 263 5.19 -13.52 2.20
CA GLU A 263 5.23 -14.69 3.08
C GLU A 263 3.83 -15.28 3.23
N LYS A 264 3.76 -16.57 3.60
CA LYS A 264 2.46 -17.24 3.74
C LYS A 264 1.58 -16.58 4.79
N CYS A 265 2.14 -16.30 5.96
CA CYS A 265 1.44 -15.69 7.08
C CYS A 265 2.41 -14.78 7.83
N PRO A 266 2.34 -13.45 7.64
CA PRO A 266 3.14 -12.52 8.42
C PRO A 266 2.66 -12.49 9.87
N ASP A 267 3.51 -11.96 10.74
CA ASP A 267 3.18 -11.80 12.15
C ASP A 267 1.96 -10.90 12.36
N TRP A 268 1.15 -11.27 13.35
CA TRP A 268 0.06 -10.43 13.81
C TRP A 268 0.62 -9.18 14.50
N ASN A 269 0.01 -8.03 14.26
CA ASN A 269 0.27 -6.81 15.02
C ASN A 269 -1.03 -6.14 15.46
N PHE A 270 -0.99 -5.43 16.58
CA PHE A 270 -2.14 -4.84 17.25
C PHE A 270 -3.02 -3.95 16.36
N ARG A 271 -2.43 -3.18 15.44
CA ARG A 271 -3.16 -2.30 14.53
C ARG A 271 -3.60 -3.00 13.24
N GLY A 272 -3.11 -4.21 12.99
CA GLY A 272 -3.38 -4.97 11.78
C GLY A 272 -2.84 -4.31 10.49
N VAL A 273 -1.85 -3.42 10.61
CA VAL A 273 -1.29 -2.67 9.47
C VAL A 273 -0.21 -3.48 8.76
N ALA A 274 0.11 -3.08 7.51
CA ALA A 274 1.13 -3.72 6.66
C ALA A 274 0.98 -5.24 6.47
N TYR A 275 -0.24 -5.78 6.61
CA TYR A 275 -0.49 -7.21 6.39
C TYR A 275 -0.32 -7.57 4.92
N ASN A 276 0.64 -8.44 4.61
CA ASN A 276 1.01 -8.86 3.26
C ASN A 276 1.11 -10.38 3.09
N GLY A 277 0.37 -11.15 3.89
CA GLY A 277 0.28 -12.60 3.70
C GLY A 277 -0.31 -12.97 2.35
N TYR A 278 -0.18 -14.24 1.94
CA TYR A 278 -0.77 -14.72 0.68
C TYR A 278 -2.23 -14.26 0.55
N GLY A 279 -2.59 -13.80 -0.65
CA GLY A 279 -3.99 -13.50 -0.96
C GLY A 279 -4.79 -14.80 -0.91
N GLU A 280 -5.99 -14.79 -0.35
CA GLU A 280 -6.77 -16.02 -0.15
C GLU A 280 -8.22 -15.86 -0.60
N ALA A 281 -8.71 -16.85 -1.34
CA ALA A 281 -10.14 -17.09 -1.52
C ALA A 281 -10.49 -18.42 -0.85
N THR A 282 -11.16 -18.35 0.31
CA THR A 282 -11.43 -19.50 1.17
C THR A 282 -12.90 -19.89 1.19
N GLY A 283 -13.19 -21.14 1.52
CA GLY A 283 -14.56 -21.61 1.74
C GLY A 283 -15.34 -21.83 0.44
N LEU A 284 -14.66 -21.99 -0.68
CA LEU A 284 -15.27 -22.10 -2.00
C LEU A 284 -15.97 -23.45 -2.17
N GLU A 285 -17.11 -23.43 -2.87
CA GLU A 285 -17.74 -24.64 -3.40
C GLU A 285 -17.49 -24.69 -4.91
N ILE A 286 -16.66 -25.63 -5.35
CA ILE A 286 -16.37 -25.81 -6.77
C ILE A 286 -17.33 -26.85 -7.33
N VAL A 287 -18.07 -26.49 -8.38
CA VAL A 287 -19.05 -27.34 -9.07
C VAL A 287 -18.68 -27.61 -10.51
#